data_AF-M7Y8X4-F1
#
_entry.id   AF-M7Y8X4-F1
#
_cell.length_a   1.000
_cell.length_b   1.000
_cell.length_c   1.000
_cell.angle_alpha   90.00
_cell.angle_beta   90.00
_cell.angle_gamma   90.00
#
_symmetry.space_group_name_H-M   'P 1'
#
loop_
_entity.id
_entity.type
_entity.pdbx_description
1 polymer ?
#
loop_
_entity_poly.entity_id
_entity_poly.type
_entity_poly.pdbx_seq_one_letter_code
_entity_poly.pdbx_strand_id
1 'polypeptide(L)'
;MGFIPIILTMGGAILLFFMAVHQSMIAKKNAILRLQAAVFEGFKVFGASYSLLPAISPDVVDQIDEGFRILKAKTDAKNNAQFEAKVKIPYRDMKVTIDQYNRLVKKKPYSFVAKAMGHRAIVK
;
A
#
# COMPACT_ATOMS: atom_id res chain seq x y z
N MET A 1 -30.57 22.33 -29.51
CA MET A 1 -29.78 23.20 -28.59
C MET A 1 -29.37 22.52 -27.27
N GLY A 2 -29.63 21.21 -27.03
CA GLY A 2 -29.31 20.54 -25.75
C GLY A 2 -28.21 19.46 -25.77
N PHE A 3 -27.56 19.20 -26.91
CA PHE A 3 -26.62 18.06 -27.05
C PHE A 3 -25.17 18.39 -26.62
N ILE A 4 -24.70 19.61 -26.88
CA ILE A 4 -23.36 20.10 -26.50
C ILE A 4 -23.14 20.07 -24.96
N PRO A 5 -24.12 20.46 -24.12
CA PRO A 5 -23.98 20.37 -22.65
C PRO A 5 -23.78 18.94 -22.13
N ILE A 6 -24.39 17.93 -22.78
CA ILE A 6 -24.30 16.53 -22.35
C ILE A 6 -22.89 15.98 -22.63
N ILE A 7 -22.34 16.26 -23.81
CA ILE A 7 -20.98 15.84 -24.15
C ILE A 7 -19.96 16.46 -23.17
N LEU A 8 -20.10 17.75 -22.87
CA LEU A 8 -19.18 18.46 -21.99
C LEU A 8 -19.25 17.93 -20.55
N THR A 9 -20.45 17.72 -20.03
CA THR A 9 -20.65 17.16 -18.67
C THR A 9 -20.14 15.73 -18.56
N MET A 10 -20.38 14.89 -19.58
CA MET A 10 -19.88 13.52 -19.61
C MET A 10 -18.35 13.48 -19.71
N GLY A 11 -17.75 14.34 -20.54
CA GLY A 11 -16.29 14.49 -20.61
C GLY A 11 -15.69 14.91 -19.27
N GLY A 12 -16.29 15.90 -18.60
CA GLY A 12 -15.88 16.35 -17.27
C GLY A 12 -15.96 15.23 -16.22
N ALA A 13 -17.06 14.46 -16.21
CA ALA A 13 -17.22 13.32 -15.30
C ALA A 13 -16.15 12.23 -15.53
N ILE A 14 -15.80 11.94 -16.79
CA ILE A 14 -14.73 10.99 -17.12
C ILE A 14 -13.38 11.49 -16.60
N LEU A 15 -13.05 12.77 -16.82
CA LEU A 15 -11.78 13.33 -16.32
C LEU A 15 -11.71 13.31 -14.79
N LEU A 16 -12.79 13.69 -14.11
CA LEU A 16 -12.88 13.64 -12.65
C LEU A 16 -12.74 12.20 -12.14
N PHE A 17 -13.34 11.23 -12.82
CA PHE A 17 -13.17 9.82 -12.49
C PHE A 17 -11.69 9.39 -12.58
N PHE A 18 -10.98 9.77 -13.65
CA PHE A 18 -9.55 9.45 -13.79
C PHE A 18 -8.71 10.06 -12.67
N MET A 19 -8.93 11.34 -12.37
CA MET A 19 -8.23 12.03 -11.28
C MET A 19 -8.50 11.36 -9.93
N ALA A 20 -9.77 11.07 -9.62
CA ALA A 20 -10.15 10.44 -8.36
C ALA A 20 -9.50 9.07 -8.17
N VAL A 21 -9.50 8.24 -9.23
CA VAL A 21 -8.87 6.91 -9.18
C VAL A 21 -7.35 7.01 -9.06
N HIS A 22 -6.71 7.90 -9.82
CA HIS A 22 -5.27 8.13 -9.74
C HIS A 22 -4.85 8.58 -8.33
N GLN A 23 -5.56 9.56 -7.78
CA GLN A 23 -5.30 10.09 -6.45
C GLN A 23 -5.52 9.02 -5.37
N SER A 24 -6.57 8.20 -5.50
CA SER A 24 -6.81 7.07 -4.60
C SER A 24 -5.67 6.06 -4.62
N MET A 25 -5.13 5.75 -5.80
CA MET A 25 -3.99 4.83 -5.96
C MET A 25 -2.69 5.42 -5.38
N ILE A 26 -2.43 6.72 -5.57
CA ILE A 26 -1.30 7.42 -4.94
C ILE A 26 -1.42 7.38 -3.41
N ALA A 27 -2.59 7.73 -2.88
CA ALA A 27 -2.83 7.71 -1.45
C ALA A 27 -2.56 6.33 -0.83
N LYS A 28 -2.96 5.25 -1.52
CA LYS A 28 -2.65 3.88 -1.06
C LYS A 28 -1.16 3.55 -1.12
N LYS A 29 -0.44 3.96 -2.17
CA LYS A 29 1.03 3.81 -2.23
C LYS A 29 1.72 4.53 -1.07
N ASN A 30 1.33 5.77 -0.79
CA ASN A 30 1.88 6.54 0.31
C ASN A 30 1.56 5.91 1.67
N ALA A 31 0.36 5.36 1.84
CA ALA A 31 -0.01 4.62 3.04
C ALA A 31 0.86 3.37 3.23
N ILE A 32 1.15 2.62 2.16
CA ILE A 32 2.06 1.46 2.19
C ILE A 32 3.46 1.90 2.65
N LEU A 33 4.04 2.95 2.05
CA LEU A 33 5.35 3.46 2.44
C LEU A 33 5.40 3.89 3.90
N ARG A 34 4.35 4.57 4.39
CA ARG A 34 4.25 4.99 5.79
C ARG A 34 4.17 3.80 6.74
N LEU A 35 3.39 2.78 6.40
CA LEU A 35 3.25 1.57 7.20
C LEU A 35 4.54 0.75 7.20
N GLN A 36 5.21 0.66 6.05
CA GLN A 36 6.54 0.07 5.92
C GLN A 36 7.57 0.76 6.82
N ALA A 37 7.60 2.10 6.81
CA ALA A 37 8.47 2.86 7.70
C ALA A 37 8.15 2.57 9.19
N ALA A 38 6.87 2.52 9.56
CA ALA A 38 6.45 2.18 10.92
C ALA A 38 6.87 0.75 11.33
N VAL A 39 6.77 -0.22 10.42
CA VAL A 39 7.25 -1.60 10.66
C VAL A 39 8.77 -1.60 10.89
N PHE A 40 9.53 -0.87 10.08
CA PHE A 40 10.99 -0.78 10.23
C PHE A 40 11.40 -0.07 11.53
N GLU A 41 10.70 0.99 11.92
CA GLU A 41 10.90 1.60 13.23
C GLU A 41 10.62 0.60 14.35
N GLY A 42 9.55 -0.19 14.23
CA GLY A 42 9.26 -1.30 15.12
C GLY A 42 10.40 -2.31 15.17
N PHE A 43 10.94 -2.72 14.03
CA PHE A 43 12.08 -3.66 13.96
C PHE A 43 13.33 -3.13 14.68
N LYS A 44 13.62 -1.83 14.56
CA LYS A 44 14.75 -1.19 15.27
C LYS A 44 14.60 -1.25 16.80
N VAL A 45 13.37 -1.09 17.31
CA VAL A 45 13.10 -1.22 18.76
C VAL A 45 13.47 -2.61 19.28
N PHE A 46 13.33 -3.64 18.45
CA PHE A 46 13.69 -5.03 18.78
C PHE A 46 15.12 -5.41 18.37
N GLY A 47 15.98 -4.43 18.07
CA GLY A 47 17.39 -4.64 17.76
C GLY A 47 17.66 -5.21 16.36
N ALA A 48 16.66 -5.26 15.48
CA ALA A 48 16.83 -5.68 14.10
C ALA A 48 17.06 -4.44 13.21
N SER A 49 18.30 -4.25 12.75
CA SER A 49 18.65 -3.18 11.82
C SER A 49 18.49 -3.66 10.39
N TYR A 50 17.33 -3.39 9.80
CA TYR A 50 17.10 -3.56 8.37
C TYR A 50 17.36 -2.21 7.67
N SER A 51 18.40 -2.14 6.83
CA SER A 51 18.64 -1.02 5.94
C SER A 51 17.87 -1.26 4.65
N LEU A 52 16.58 -0.92 4.65
CA LEU A 52 15.72 -1.07 3.48
C LEU A 52 15.38 0.29 2.90
N LEU A 53 15.68 0.46 1.61
CA LEU A 53 15.27 1.63 0.86
C LEU A 53 13.74 1.72 0.86
N PRO A 54 13.15 2.93 0.95
CA PRO A 54 11.71 3.15 0.83
C PRO A 54 11.28 2.90 -0.62
N ALA A 55 11.17 1.63 -0.98
CA ALA A 55 10.75 1.16 -2.28
C ALA A 55 9.56 0.22 -2.12
N ILE A 56 8.55 0.41 -2.96
CA ILE A 56 7.41 -0.49 -3.07
C ILE A 56 7.75 -1.53 -4.15
N SER A 57 8.37 -2.65 -3.74
CA SER A 57 8.66 -3.78 -4.62
C SER A 57 8.30 -5.11 -3.96
N PRO A 58 8.07 -6.18 -4.75
CA PRO A 58 7.85 -7.52 -4.21
C PRO A 58 8.98 -7.94 -3.25
N ASP A 59 10.24 -7.72 -3.64
CA ASP A 59 11.42 -8.13 -2.86
C ASP A 59 11.46 -7.47 -1.47
N VAL A 60 11.02 -6.21 -1.38
CA VAL A 60 10.97 -5.48 -0.12
C VAL A 60 9.83 -5.99 0.78
N VAL A 61 8.70 -6.36 0.18
CA VAL A 61 7.58 -7.00 0.91
C VAL A 61 8.03 -8.35 1.48
N ASP A 62 8.75 -9.15 0.70
CA ASP A 62 9.26 -10.46 1.13
C ASP A 62 10.28 -10.33 2.27
N GLN A 63 11.15 -9.32 2.23
CA GLN A 63 12.09 -9.02 3.32
C GLN A 63 11.38 -8.59 4.61
N ILE A 64 10.31 -7.81 4.50
CA ILE A 64 9.49 -7.42 5.67
C ILE A 64 8.81 -8.66 6.27
N ASP A 65 8.32 -9.58 5.43
CA ASP A 65 7.71 -10.83 5.88
C ASP A 65 8.72 -11.71 6.65
N GLU A 66 9.93 -11.83 6.13
CA GLU A 66 11.01 -12.56 6.78
C GLU A 66 11.38 -11.92 8.13
N GLY A 67 11.59 -10.60 8.15
CA GLY A 67 11.89 -9.87 9.39
C GLY A 67 10.78 -9.99 10.43
N PHE A 68 9.52 -9.94 10.00
CA PHE A 68 8.38 -10.17 10.87
C PHE A 68 8.39 -11.59 11.46
N ARG A 69 8.66 -12.63 10.66
CA ARG A 69 8.73 -14.02 11.14
C ARG A 69 9.85 -14.22 12.15
N ILE A 70 11.03 -13.67 11.88
CA ILE A 70 12.19 -13.76 12.79
C ILE A 70 11.87 -13.07 14.12
N LEU A 71 11.34 -11.85 14.09
CA LEU A 71 11.02 -11.12 15.31
C LEU A 71 9.88 -11.76 16.10
N LYS A 72 8.85 -12.27 15.42
CA LYS A 72 7.76 -12.98 16.07
C LYS A 72 8.26 -14.22 16.82
N ALA A 73 9.25 -14.94 16.27
CA ALA A 73 9.85 -16.10 16.93
C ALA A 73 10.73 -15.71 18.13
N LYS A 74 11.33 -14.52 18.13
CA LYS A 74 12.18 -14.00 19.22
C LYS A 74 11.42 -13.19 20.28
N THR A 75 10.14 -12.93 20.07
CA THR A 75 9.35 -12.08 20.97
C THR A 75 8.92 -12.86 22.21
N ASP A 76 9.45 -12.47 23.37
CA ASP A 76 9.02 -13.01 24.67
C ASP A 76 7.66 -12.45 25.11
N ALA A 77 6.95 -13.20 25.97
CA ALA A 77 5.64 -12.82 26.50
C ALA A 77 5.61 -11.43 27.17
N LYS A 78 6.74 -10.99 27.75
CA LYS A 78 6.87 -9.67 28.39
C LYS A 78 6.84 -8.50 27.40
N ASN A 79 7.29 -8.71 26.16
CA ASN A 79 7.37 -7.65 25.14
C ASN A 79 6.25 -7.77 24.09
N ASN A 80 5.31 -8.71 24.28
CA ASN A 80 4.27 -9.01 23.31
C ASN A 80 3.35 -7.81 23.01
N ALA A 81 2.98 -7.03 24.03
CA ALA A 81 2.13 -5.84 23.83
C ALA A 81 2.84 -4.75 23.00
N GLN A 82 4.14 -4.55 23.23
CA GLN A 82 4.93 -3.59 22.47
C GLN A 82 5.16 -4.06 21.03
N PHE A 83 5.42 -5.36 20.84
CA PHE A 83 5.53 -5.97 19.51
C PHE A 83 4.21 -5.87 18.73
N GLU A 84 3.09 -6.10 19.41
CA GLU A 84 1.77 -5.98 18.80
C GLU A 84 1.50 -4.56 18.29
N ALA A 85 1.75 -3.55 19.12
CA ALA A 85 1.52 -2.16 18.76
C ALA A 85 2.50 -1.62 17.70
N LYS A 86 3.80 -1.94 17.81
CA LYS A 86 4.85 -1.33 16.98
C LYS A 86 5.15 -2.09 15.70
N VAL A 87 4.86 -3.39 15.64
CA VAL A 87 5.23 -4.24 14.50
C VAL A 87 4.01 -4.93 13.91
N LYS A 88 3.26 -5.70 14.70
CA LYS A 88 2.18 -6.57 14.18
C LYS A 88 1.03 -5.78 13.55
N ILE A 89 0.56 -4.72 14.19
CA ILE A 89 -0.53 -3.89 13.67
C ILE A 89 -0.10 -3.18 12.37
N PRO A 90 1.02 -2.42 12.33
CA PRO A 90 1.49 -1.80 11.09
C PRO A 90 1.73 -2.81 9.96
N TYR A 91 2.29 -3.97 10.27
CA TYR A 91 2.52 -5.04 9.29
C TYR A 91 1.22 -5.58 8.69
N ARG A 92 0.22 -5.87 9.54
CA ARG A 92 -1.10 -6.33 9.08
C ARG A 92 -1.77 -5.28 8.20
N ASP A 93 -1.76 -4.03 8.63
CA ASP A 93 -2.38 -2.93 7.90
C ASP A 93 -1.67 -2.70 6.56
N MET A 94 -0.35 -2.88 6.51
CA MET A 94 0.43 -2.85 5.27
C MET A 94 -0.04 -3.92 4.30
N LYS A 95 -0.15 -5.18 4.76
CA LYS A 95 -0.63 -6.30 3.93
C LYS A 95 -2.03 -6.07 3.38
N VAL A 96 -2.96 -5.60 4.23
CA VAL A 96 -4.32 -5.25 3.80
C VAL A 96 -4.29 -4.13 2.76
N THR A 97 -3.47 -3.11 2.96
CA THR A 97 -3.38 -1.98 2.02
C THR A 97 -2.80 -2.40 0.67
N ILE A 98 -1.79 -3.27 0.67
CA ILE A 98 -1.22 -3.87 -0.55
C ILE A 98 -2.28 -4.66 -1.31
N ASP A 99 -3.04 -5.53 -0.64
CA ASP A 99 -4.13 -6.30 -1.27
C ASP A 99 -5.19 -5.37 -1.86
N GLN A 100 -5.64 -4.36 -1.12
CA GLN A 100 -6.59 -3.37 -1.63
C GLN A 100 -6.06 -2.62 -2.86
N TYR A 101 -4.78 -2.24 -2.85
CA TYR A 101 -4.13 -1.58 -3.98
C TYR A 101 -4.10 -2.51 -5.20
N ASN A 102 -3.66 -3.76 -5.02
CA ASN A 102 -3.60 -4.75 -6.10
C ASN A 102 -5.00 -5.04 -6.68
N ARG A 103 -6.03 -5.13 -5.83
CA ARG A 103 -7.43 -5.26 -6.28
C ARG A 103 -7.87 -4.09 -7.13
N LEU A 104 -7.54 -2.85 -6.76
CA LEU A 104 -7.87 -1.67 -7.57
C LEU A 104 -7.14 -1.67 -8.93
N VAL A 105 -5.89 -2.09 -8.96
CA VAL A 105 -5.13 -2.20 -10.21
C VAL A 105 -5.73 -3.26 -11.14
N LYS A 106 -6.26 -4.37 -10.60
CA LYS A 106 -6.82 -5.50 -11.37
C LYS A 106 -8.31 -5.31 -11.72
N LYS A 107 -9.09 -4.56 -10.95
CA LYS A 107 -10.56 -4.45 -11.08
C LYS A 107 -10.99 -3.40 -12.11
N LYS A 108 -11.88 -3.77 -13.04
CA LYS A 108 -12.54 -2.80 -13.95
C LYS A 108 -13.59 -1.95 -13.19
N PRO A 109 -13.82 -0.67 -13.55
CA PRO A 109 -13.13 0.10 -14.60
C PRO A 109 -11.77 0.69 -14.17
N TYR A 110 -11.40 0.58 -12.88
CA TYR A 110 -10.18 1.16 -12.31
C TYR A 110 -8.89 0.70 -12.99
N SER A 111 -8.84 -0.54 -13.46
CA SER A 111 -7.69 -1.11 -14.17
C SER A 111 -7.32 -0.35 -15.45
N PHE A 112 -8.31 0.30 -16.10
CA PHE A 112 -8.05 1.14 -17.26
C PHE A 112 -7.24 2.37 -16.86
N VAL A 113 -7.70 3.08 -15.83
CA VAL A 113 -6.99 4.25 -15.28
C VAL A 113 -5.63 3.82 -14.73
N ALA A 114 -5.56 2.68 -14.05
CA ALA A 114 -4.30 2.13 -13.54
C ALA A 114 -3.26 1.98 -14.66
N LYS A 115 -3.64 1.36 -15.78
CA LYS A 115 -2.78 1.17 -16.94
C LYS A 115 -2.40 2.49 -17.61
N ALA A 116 -3.36 3.41 -17.76
CA ALA A 116 -3.13 4.73 -18.36
C ALA A 116 -2.16 5.58 -17.53
N MET A 117 -2.22 5.49 -16.19
CA MET A 117 -1.40 6.28 -15.26
C MET A 117 -0.15 5.54 -14.75
N GLY A 118 0.19 4.37 -15.31
CA GLY A 118 1.42 3.63 -14.98
C GLY A 118 1.41 2.89 -13.63
N HIS A 119 0.24 2.65 -13.03
CA HIS A 119 0.11 1.83 -11.82
C HIS A 119 0.25 0.34 -12.15
N ARG A 120 0.99 -0.40 -11.31
CA ARG A 120 1.26 -1.83 -11.47
C ARG A 120 1.07 -2.55 -10.14
N ALA A 121 0.65 -3.81 -10.17
CA ALA A 121 0.51 -4.63 -8.97
C ALA A 121 1.87 -4.83 -8.29
N ILE A 122 1.86 -4.82 -6.96
CA ILE A 122 3.06 -4.90 -6.11
C ILE A 122 3.45 -6.36 -5.86
N VAL A 123 2.47 -7.26 -5.83
CA VAL A 123 2.66 -8.70 -5.60
C VAL A 123 1.98 -9.43 -6.75
N LYS A 124 2.57 -10.55 -7.21
CA LYS A 124 2.02 -11.39 -8.29
C LYS A 124 0.59 -11.83 -7.95
#